data_AF-A0A7X9GQH3-F1
#
_entry.id   AF-A0A7X9GQH3-F1
#
_cell.length_a   1.000
_cell.length_b   1.000
_cell.length_c   1.000
_cell.angle_alpha   90.00
_cell.angle_beta   90.00
_cell.angle_gamma   90.00
#
_symmetry.space_group_name_H-M   'P 1'
#
loop_
_entity.id
_entity.type
_entity.pdbx_description
1 polymer ?
#
loop_
_entity_poly.entity_id
_entity_poly.type
_entity_poly.pdbx_seq_one_letter_code
_entity_poly.pdbx_strand_id
1 'polypeptide(L)'
;MRKLFLPLIALAFIALTSIACGGKKAASTEEASNEPSEAKAEIAHLTKDEYIAKVSDFVANPDKWVFKGDKPMLIDFYATWCPPCKQIAPILEELAKEYEGKIDFYKIDVDQEGELAQAYNIRSIPTLFFVPTEGDPETVLGALSKEAFVEKLDALLKK
;
A
#
# COMPACT_ATOMS: atom_id res chain seq x y z
N MET A 1 83.75 10.28 -27.88
CA MET A 1 84.01 11.50 -27.09
C MET A 1 82.87 11.71 -26.10
N ARG A 2 83.21 11.91 -24.83
CA ARG A 2 82.40 12.47 -23.72
C ARG A 2 81.23 11.61 -23.21
N LYS A 3 81.45 10.86 -22.11
CA LYS A 3 81.25 11.23 -20.68
C LYS A 3 79.80 10.95 -20.26
N LEU A 4 79.54 9.86 -19.52
CA LEU A 4 79.56 9.78 -18.04
C LEU A 4 78.35 10.51 -17.42
N PHE A 5 77.43 9.79 -16.77
CA PHE A 5 76.89 10.03 -15.41
C PHE A 5 75.62 9.16 -15.12
N LEU A 6 75.79 8.25 -14.15
CA LEU A 6 74.80 7.59 -13.26
C LEU A 6 74.06 8.64 -12.38
N PRO A 7 73.12 8.34 -11.44
CA PRO A 7 72.33 7.13 -11.12
C PRO A 7 70.85 7.42 -10.67
N LEU A 8 70.16 6.38 -10.16
CA LEU A 8 69.24 6.40 -9.00
C LEU A 8 67.88 7.12 -9.13
N ILE A 9 66.82 6.40 -9.49
CA ILE A 9 65.49 6.59 -8.87
C ILE A 9 64.90 5.20 -8.60
N ALA A 10 64.99 4.79 -7.33
CA ALA A 10 64.17 3.73 -6.78
C ALA A 10 62.78 4.31 -6.50
N LEU A 11 61.74 3.75 -7.11
CA LEU A 11 60.36 3.94 -6.65
C LEU A 11 59.68 2.57 -6.65
N ALA A 12 59.24 2.21 -5.45
CA ALA A 12 58.75 0.90 -5.07
C ALA A 12 57.49 0.51 -5.84
N PHE A 13 57.53 -0.65 -6.48
CA PHE A 13 56.37 -1.36 -7.00
C PHE A 13 55.58 -1.92 -5.81
N ILE A 14 54.43 -1.31 -5.51
CA ILE A 14 53.42 -1.89 -4.64
C ILE A 14 52.70 -2.97 -5.46
N ALA A 15 53.05 -4.23 -5.19
CA ALA A 15 52.30 -5.39 -5.60
C ALA A 15 51.28 -5.74 -4.51
N LEU A 16 50.00 -5.86 -4.87
CA LEU A 16 49.01 -6.72 -4.23
C LEU A 16 47.92 -6.99 -5.29
N THR A 17 48.19 -7.90 -6.24
CA THR A 17 47.80 -9.33 -6.26
C THR A 17 46.29 -9.58 -6.21
N SER A 18 45.71 -9.67 -7.41
CA SER A 18 44.93 -10.79 -7.96
C SER A 18 43.80 -11.42 -7.12
N ILE A 19 42.59 -11.18 -7.61
CA ILE A 19 41.47 -12.11 -7.83
C ILE A 19 41.79 -13.58 -7.45
N ALA A 20 41.08 -14.08 -6.44
CA ALA A 20 40.90 -15.50 -6.18
C ALA A 20 39.40 -15.82 -6.11
N CYS A 21 38.97 -16.74 -6.97
CA CYS A 21 37.65 -17.35 -7.00
C CYS A 21 37.71 -18.66 -6.20
N GLY A 22 36.71 -18.96 -5.36
CA GLY A 22 36.60 -20.24 -4.65
C GLY A 22 35.49 -20.26 -3.61
N GLY A 23 34.44 -21.06 -3.85
CA GLY A 23 33.32 -21.24 -2.92
C GLY A 23 33.45 -22.45 -1.97
N LYS A 24 32.70 -22.42 -0.86
CA LYS A 24 31.88 -23.53 -0.31
C LYS A 24 31.19 -23.16 1.03
N LYS A 25 29.85 -23.34 1.04
CA LYS A 25 28.90 -23.74 2.11
C LYS A 25 28.95 -23.14 3.53
N ALA A 26 27.86 -22.45 3.90
CA ALA A 26 26.98 -22.70 5.06
C ALA A 26 25.67 -21.93 4.80
N ALA A 27 24.55 -22.60 4.51
CA ALA A 27 23.52 -22.96 5.48
C ALA A 27 22.75 -21.74 6.05
N SER A 28 21.77 -21.26 5.27
CA SER A 28 20.42 -20.94 5.77
C SER A 28 19.44 -21.10 4.60
N THR A 29 18.71 -22.22 4.63
CA THR A 29 17.31 -22.27 4.20
C THR A 29 16.49 -21.34 5.12
N GLU A 30 15.25 -21.00 4.73
CA GLU A 30 14.21 -20.31 5.53
C GLU A 30 14.32 -18.77 5.45
N GLU A 31 13.31 -17.97 5.11
CA GLU A 31 11.82 -18.02 5.09
C GLU A 31 11.36 -16.89 4.11
N ALA A 32 10.32 -16.94 3.27
CA ALA A 32 9.00 -17.54 3.41
C ALA A 32 8.36 -17.25 4.76
N SER A 33 8.17 -15.97 5.12
CA SER A 33 7.13 -15.58 6.08
C SER A 33 5.83 -15.38 5.30
N ASN A 34 5.22 -16.44 4.77
CA ASN A 34 4.14 -17.14 5.45
C ASN A 34 4.11 -16.94 6.98
N GLU A 35 3.41 -15.91 7.42
CA GLU A 35 2.77 -15.87 8.74
C GLU A 35 1.29 -16.21 8.52
N PRO A 36 0.82 -17.42 8.89
CA PRO A 36 -0.59 -17.66 9.07
C PRO A 36 -1.01 -17.18 10.48
N SER A 37 -2.06 -16.36 10.50
CA SER A 37 -2.97 -16.18 11.64
C SER A 37 -2.45 -15.40 12.85
N GLU A 38 -2.86 -14.14 12.96
CA GLU A 38 -3.45 -13.58 14.19
C GLU A 38 -4.38 -12.41 13.84
N ALA A 39 -5.63 -12.46 14.31
CA ALA A 39 -6.62 -11.42 14.07
C ALA A 39 -6.15 -10.09 14.67
N LYS A 40 -5.78 -9.16 13.79
CA LYS A 40 -5.35 -7.81 14.11
C LYS A 40 -6.06 -6.90 13.13
N ALA A 41 -6.78 -5.89 13.60
CA ALA A 41 -7.35 -4.84 12.78
C ALA A 41 -6.28 -4.24 11.83
N GLU A 42 -6.24 -4.75 10.61
CA GLU A 42 -5.34 -4.36 9.55
C GLU A 42 -6.17 -3.79 8.42
N ILE A 43 -5.75 -2.63 7.92
CA ILE A 43 -6.33 -2.04 6.72
C ILE A 43 -5.86 -2.88 5.54
N ALA A 44 -6.75 -3.66 4.95
CA ALA A 44 -6.37 -4.52 3.84
C ALA A 44 -6.26 -3.73 2.53
N HIS A 45 -5.21 -4.00 1.77
CA HIS A 45 -5.12 -3.53 0.38
C HIS A 45 -5.97 -4.43 -0.51
N LEU A 46 -6.91 -3.84 -1.25
CA LEU A 46 -7.75 -4.59 -2.18
C LEU A 46 -7.25 -4.42 -3.60
N THR A 47 -7.05 -5.55 -4.27
CA THR A 47 -6.94 -5.62 -5.73
C THR A 47 -8.32 -5.53 -6.39
N LYS A 48 -8.38 -5.31 -7.70
CA LYS A 48 -9.63 -5.35 -8.46
C LYS A 48 -10.44 -6.63 -8.23
N ASP A 49 -9.78 -7.79 -8.28
CA ASP A 49 -10.48 -9.07 -8.19
C ASP A 49 -11.09 -9.26 -6.80
N GLU A 50 -10.37 -8.84 -5.76
CA GLU A 50 -10.88 -8.86 -4.39
C GLU A 50 -12.00 -7.84 -4.17
N TYR A 51 -11.90 -6.66 -4.78
CA TYR A 51 -12.96 -5.66 -4.76
C TYR A 51 -14.25 -6.22 -5.37
N ILE A 52 -14.16 -6.86 -6.55
CA ILE A 52 -15.29 -7.50 -7.20
C ILE A 52 -15.87 -8.62 -6.33
N ALA A 53 -15.01 -9.39 -5.67
CA ALA A 53 -15.43 -10.49 -4.81
C ALA A 53 -16.14 -10.00 -3.53
N LYS A 54 -15.55 -9.02 -2.82
CA LYS A 54 -15.93 -8.61 -1.46
C LYS A 54 -16.84 -7.38 -1.39
N VAL A 55 -16.70 -6.45 -2.34
CA VAL A 55 -17.31 -5.12 -2.26
C VAL A 55 -18.46 -4.96 -3.26
N SER A 56 -18.17 -4.87 -4.56
CA SER A 56 -19.16 -4.68 -5.61
C SER A 56 -18.59 -5.12 -6.96
N ASP A 57 -19.41 -5.81 -7.75
CA ASP A 57 -19.04 -6.25 -9.10
C ASP A 57 -19.46 -5.20 -10.14
N PHE A 58 -18.56 -4.25 -10.41
CA PHE A 58 -18.75 -3.20 -11.41
C PHE A 58 -18.65 -3.71 -12.85
N VAL A 59 -18.16 -4.93 -13.07
CA VAL A 59 -18.09 -5.54 -14.41
C VAL A 59 -19.44 -6.14 -14.77
N ALA A 60 -20.07 -6.86 -13.83
CA ALA A 60 -21.41 -7.41 -14.00
C ALA A 60 -22.50 -6.34 -13.90
N ASN A 61 -22.29 -5.30 -13.07
CA ASN A 61 -23.26 -4.23 -12.82
C ASN A 61 -22.62 -2.84 -13.05
N PRO A 62 -22.35 -2.44 -14.31
CA PRO A 62 -21.63 -1.19 -14.59
C PRO A 62 -22.43 0.08 -14.23
N ASP A 63 -23.77 0.02 -14.31
CA ASP A 63 -24.65 1.18 -14.10
C ASP A 63 -25.29 1.20 -12.71
N LYS A 64 -24.96 0.24 -11.84
CA LYS A 64 -25.63 0.07 -10.54
C LYS A 64 -24.68 -0.43 -9.47
N TRP A 65 -24.74 0.21 -8.31
CA TRP A 65 -24.11 -0.30 -7.10
C TRP A 65 -24.82 -1.54 -6.56
N VAL A 66 -24.08 -2.64 -6.40
CA VAL A 66 -24.57 -3.88 -5.78
C VAL A 66 -23.57 -4.30 -4.72
N PHE A 67 -23.86 -3.91 -3.48
CA PHE A 67 -23.03 -4.24 -2.34
C PHE A 67 -23.05 -5.75 -2.04
N LYS A 68 -21.87 -6.32 -1.75
CA LYS A 68 -21.67 -7.75 -1.45
C LYS A 68 -21.17 -8.03 -0.04
N GLY A 69 -20.77 -6.99 0.71
CA GLY A 69 -20.29 -7.13 2.07
C GLY A 69 -21.42 -7.32 3.09
N ASP A 70 -21.05 -7.69 4.31
CA ASP A 70 -21.96 -7.89 5.44
C ASP A 70 -21.84 -6.79 6.51
N LYS A 71 -20.77 -5.97 6.44
CA LYS A 71 -20.51 -4.85 7.33
C LYS A 71 -20.30 -3.56 6.53
N PRO A 72 -20.60 -2.40 7.12
CA PRO A 72 -20.20 -1.13 6.52
C PRO A 72 -18.67 -1.07 6.38
N MET A 73 -18.19 -0.28 5.42
CA MET A 73 -16.76 -0.18 5.17
C MET A 73 -16.32 1.22 4.76
N LEU A 74 -15.06 1.53 5.02
CA LEU A 74 -14.35 2.69 4.50
C LEU A 74 -13.32 2.23 3.48
N ILE A 75 -13.32 2.82 2.30
CA ILE A 75 -12.34 2.54 1.24
C ILE A 75 -11.59 3.82 0.90
N ASP A 76 -10.26 3.80 1.01
CA ASP A 76 -9.36 4.88 0.63
C ASP A 76 -8.67 4.57 -0.71
N PHE A 77 -9.08 5.27 -1.76
CA PHE A 77 -8.40 5.29 -3.05
C PHE A 77 -7.22 6.25 -2.96
N TYR A 78 -6.01 5.70 -2.95
CA TYR A 78 -4.77 6.43 -2.67
C TYR A 78 -3.69 6.14 -3.72
N ALA A 79 -2.56 6.83 -3.62
CA ALA A 79 -1.32 6.44 -4.29
C ALA A 79 -0.10 6.67 -3.38
N THR A 80 0.98 5.95 -3.63
CA THR A 80 2.21 6.00 -2.80
C THR A 80 2.93 7.36 -2.84
N TRP A 81 2.71 8.16 -3.88
CA TRP A 81 3.31 9.48 -4.05
C TRP A 81 2.43 10.61 -3.50
N CYS A 82 1.20 10.32 -3.04
CA CYS A 82 0.22 11.31 -2.59
C CYS A 82 0.50 11.78 -1.14
N PRO A 83 0.89 13.05 -0.91
CA PRO A 83 1.17 13.53 0.45
C PRO A 83 -0.06 13.58 1.37
N PRO A 84 -1.25 14.08 0.94
CA PRO A 84 -2.44 14.04 1.78
C PRO A 84 -2.86 12.62 2.18
N CYS A 85 -2.67 11.64 1.30
CA CYS A 85 -2.93 10.23 1.59
C CYS A 85 -2.03 9.72 2.73
N LYS A 86 -0.74 10.10 2.73
CA LYS A 86 0.19 9.77 3.81
C LYS A 86 -0.18 10.44 5.14
N GLN A 87 -0.79 11.62 5.10
CA GLN A 87 -1.22 12.33 6.30
C GLN A 87 -2.40 11.62 6.98
N ILE A 88 -3.37 11.10 6.22
CA ILE A 88 -4.54 10.41 6.78
C ILE A 88 -4.28 8.94 7.11
N ALA A 89 -3.27 8.30 6.50
CA ALA A 89 -2.95 6.89 6.76
C ALA A 89 -2.84 6.52 8.26
N PRO A 90 -2.07 7.22 9.12
CA PRO A 90 -2.02 6.90 10.54
C PRO A 90 -3.35 7.11 11.27
N ILE A 91 -4.19 8.04 10.79
CA ILE A 91 -5.53 8.27 11.34
C ILE A 91 -6.42 7.06 11.01
N LEU A 92 -6.38 6.59 9.76
CA LEU A 92 -7.13 5.41 9.35
C LEU A 92 -6.68 4.17 10.12
N GLU A 93 -5.37 4.00 10.38
CA GLU A 93 -4.85 2.85 11.15
C GLU A 93 -5.33 2.86 12.61
N GLU A 94 -5.47 4.04 13.20
CA GLU A 94 -6.03 4.19 14.53
C GLU A 94 -7.53 3.85 14.54
N LEU A 95 -8.28 4.39 13.57
CA LEU A 95 -9.72 4.16 13.45
C LEU A 95 -10.06 2.71 13.10
N ALA A 96 -9.25 2.05 12.27
CA ALA A 96 -9.43 0.63 11.95
C ALA A 96 -9.40 -0.25 13.21
N LYS A 97 -8.54 0.10 14.19
CA LYS A 97 -8.49 -0.58 15.49
C LYS A 97 -9.67 -0.22 16.38
N GLU A 98 -10.06 1.06 16.42
CA GLU A 98 -11.19 1.53 17.23
C GLU A 98 -12.54 0.93 16.79
N TYR A 99 -12.70 0.74 15.48
CA TYR A 99 -13.89 0.18 14.86
C TYR A 99 -13.75 -1.30 14.48
N GLU A 100 -12.75 -1.99 15.04
CA GLU A 100 -12.50 -3.41 14.77
C GLU A 100 -13.77 -4.25 14.96
N GLY A 101 -14.08 -5.08 13.96
CA GLY A 101 -15.27 -5.93 13.93
C GLY A 101 -16.58 -5.19 13.62
N LYS A 102 -16.59 -3.86 13.57
CA LYS A 102 -17.79 -3.05 13.27
C LYS A 102 -17.77 -2.47 11.86
N ILE A 103 -16.63 -1.97 11.42
CA ILE A 103 -16.43 -1.37 10.09
C ILE A 103 -15.17 -1.97 9.49
N ASP A 104 -15.24 -2.38 8.22
CA ASP A 104 -14.06 -2.83 7.49
C ASP A 104 -13.32 -1.65 6.85
N PHE A 105 -11.99 -1.67 6.88
CA PHE A 105 -11.16 -0.62 6.31
C PHE A 105 -10.32 -1.19 5.17
N TYR A 106 -10.38 -0.54 4.02
CA TYR A 106 -9.68 -0.96 2.82
C TYR A 106 -8.93 0.19 2.17
N LYS A 107 -7.86 -0.16 1.45
CA LYS A 107 -7.10 0.75 0.61
C LYS A 107 -6.95 0.20 -0.79
N ILE A 108 -7.03 1.08 -1.77
CA ILE A 108 -6.85 0.74 -3.18
C ILE A 108 -5.81 1.68 -3.76
N ASP A 109 -4.74 1.10 -4.29
CA ASP A 109 -3.71 1.87 -4.98
C ASP A 109 -4.17 2.13 -6.42
N VAL A 110 -4.45 3.39 -6.74
CA VAL A 110 -4.99 3.77 -8.06
C VAL A 110 -3.98 3.59 -9.20
N ASP A 111 -2.69 3.52 -8.89
CA ASP A 111 -1.66 3.27 -9.91
C ASP A 111 -1.59 1.79 -10.28
N GLN A 112 -1.91 0.90 -9.33
CA GLN A 112 -1.96 -0.54 -9.57
C GLN A 112 -3.32 -0.98 -10.13
N GLU A 113 -4.41 -0.39 -9.62
CA GLU A 113 -5.78 -0.79 -9.90
C GLU A 113 -6.48 0.20 -10.84
N GLY A 114 -5.83 0.54 -11.96
CA GLY A 114 -6.27 1.60 -12.87
C GLY A 114 -7.67 1.39 -13.47
N GLU A 115 -8.05 0.14 -13.79
CA GLU A 115 -9.40 -0.18 -14.30
C GLU A 115 -10.47 0.07 -13.24
N LEU A 116 -10.20 -0.32 -11.98
CA LEU A 116 -11.10 -0.08 -10.86
C LEU A 116 -11.22 1.42 -10.56
N ALA A 117 -10.10 2.15 -10.55
CA ALA A 117 -10.10 3.59 -10.41
C ALA A 117 -10.88 4.28 -11.55
N GLN A 118 -10.79 3.78 -12.78
CA GLN A 118 -11.54 4.28 -13.92
C GLN A 118 -13.04 4.02 -13.78
N ALA A 119 -13.44 2.81 -13.37
CA ALA A 119 -14.84 2.42 -13.20
C ALA A 119 -15.59 3.36 -12.26
N TYR A 120 -14.94 3.78 -11.16
CA TYR A 120 -15.50 4.72 -10.19
C TYR A 120 -15.14 6.18 -10.45
N ASN A 121 -14.54 6.48 -11.61
CA ASN A 121 -14.15 7.83 -12.02
C ASN A 121 -13.30 8.56 -10.97
N ILE A 122 -12.31 7.88 -10.39
CA ILE A 122 -11.39 8.47 -9.42
C ILE A 122 -10.47 9.46 -10.13
N ARG A 123 -10.71 10.76 -9.92
CA ARG A 123 -9.95 11.87 -10.54
C ARG A 123 -9.05 12.63 -9.58
N SER A 124 -9.24 12.42 -8.29
CA SER A 124 -8.47 13.05 -7.23
C SER A 124 -8.18 12.02 -6.16
N ILE A 125 -7.04 12.15 -5.49
CA ILE A 125 -6.67 11.29 -4.37
C ILE A 125 -6.24 12.14 -3.16
N PRO A 126 -6.56 11.71 -1.93
CA PRO A 126 -7.38 10.53 -1.63
C PRO A 126 -8.85 10.75 -2.06
N THR A 127 -9.51 9.68 -2.48
CA THR A 127 -10.97 9.63 -2.60
C THR A 127 -11.45 8.56 -1.62
N LEU A 128 -12.40 8.92 -0.78
CA LEU A 128 -12.86 8.11 0.33
C LEU A 128 -14.30 7.68 0.08
N PHE A 129 -14.56 6.38 0.11
CA PHE A 129 -15.92 5.84 0.03
C PHE A 129 -16.34 5.36 1.42
N PHE A 130 -17.43 5.93 1.94
CA PHE A 130 -18.11 5.46 3.13
C PHE A 130 -19.31 4.62 2.68
N VAL A 131 -19.17 3.31 2.79
CA VAL A 131 -20.10 2.34 2.24
C VAL A 131 -21.01 1.82 3.36
N PRO A 132 -22.31 2.17 3.37
CA PRO A 132 -23.27 1.55 4.27
C PRO A 132 -23.61 0.12 3.82
N THR A 133 -24.20 -0.68 4.71
CA THR A 133 -24.74 -2.01 4.36
C THR A 133 -25.93 -1.92 3.41
N GLU A 134 -26.67 -0.81 3.48
CA GLU A 134 -27.82 -0.53 2.62
C GLU A 134 -27.71 0.85 1.97
N GLY A 135 -27.97 0.90 0.66
CA GLY A 135 -27.90 2.11 -0.15
C GLY A 135 -26.55 2.29 -0.86
N ASP A 136 -26.37 3.48 -1.41
CA ASP A 136 -25.18 3.81 -2.19
C ASP A 136 -24.05 4.37 -1.30
N PRO A 137 -22.77 4.19 -1.69
CA PRO A 137 -21.64 4.78 -0.99
C PRO A 137 -21.69 6.31 -0.99
N GLU A 138 -21.36 6.91 0.15
CA GLU A 138 -21.03 8.33 0.18
C GLU A 138 -19.58 8.53 -0.26
N THR A 139 -19.36 9.39 -1.25
CA THR A 139 -18.02 9.73 -1.76
C THR A 139 -17.55 11.05 -1.20
N VAL A 140 -16.35 11.08 -0.65
CA VAL A 140 -15.66 12.28 -0.19
C VAL A 140 -14.35 12.43 -0.95
N LEU A 141 -14.10 13.63 -1.46
CA LEU A 141 -12.88 13.96 -2.18
C LEU A 141 -11.91 14.68 -1.24
N GLY A 142 -10.67 14.19 -1.16
CA GLY A 142 -9.60 14.79 -0.37
C GLY A 142 -9.50 14.25 1.05
N ALA A 143 -8.50 14.76 1.77
CA ALA A 143 -8.21 14.36 3.14
C ALA A 143 -9.23 14.95 4.14
N LEU A 144 -9.53 14.19 5.19
CA LEU A 144 -10.40 14.60 6.30
C LEU A 144 -9.61 14.73 7.60
N SER A 145 -10.15 15.51 8.54
CA SER A 145 -9.71 15.45 9.94
C SER A 145 -10.22 14.17 10.61
N LYS A 146 -9.60 13.79 11.72
CA LYS A 146 -10.03 12.61 12.48
C LYS A 146 -11.48 12.72 12.95
N GLU A 147 -11.91 13.90 13.38
CA GLU A 147 -13.27 14.15 13.85
C GLU A 147 -14.29 13.94 12.72
N ALA A 148 -13.97 14.41 11.51
CA ALA A 148 -14.82 14.21 10.34
C ALA A 148 -14.88 12.74 9.91
N PHE A 149 -13.79 11.97 10.07
CA PHE A 149 -13.85 10.52 9.88
C PHE A 149 -14.79 9.86 10.90
N VAL A 150 -14.62 10.14 12.20
CA VAL A 150 -15.46 9.59 13.27
C VAL A 150 -16.93 9.89 13.03
N GLU A 151 -17.28 11.14 12.69
CA GLU A 151 -18.67 11.52 12.40
C GLU A 151 -19.29 10.66 11.30
N LYS A 152 -18.55 10.44 10.20
CA LYS A 152 -19.01 9.65 9.06
C LYS A 152 -19.09 8.16 9.38
N LEU A 153 -18.09 7.61 10.06
CA LEU A 153 -18.06 6.21 10.48
C LEU A 153 -19.21 5.90 11.45
N ASP A 154 -19.46 6.77 12.42
CA ASP A 154 -20.60 6.63 13.34
C ASP A 154 -21.94 6.71 12.62
N ALA A 155 -22.04 7.50 11.54
CA ALA A 155 -23.25 7.57 10.74
C ALA A 155 -23.53 6.26 10.00
N LEU A 156 -22.50 5.48 9.63
CA LEU A 156 -22.68 4.16 9.01
C LEU A 156 -23.27 3.12 9.98
N LEU A 157 -23.04 3.27 11.29
CA LEU A 157 -23.49 2.31 12.30
C LEU A 157 -24.92 2.59 12.83
N LYS A 158 -25.52 3.71 12.45
CA LYS A 158 -26.84 4.15 12.96
C LYS A 158 -28.01 3.79 12.04
N LYS A 159 -27.75 3.12 10.92
CA LYS A 159 -28.73 2.71 9.91
C LYS A 159 -28.91 1.20 9.95
#